data_AF-A0A1I1XQQ6-F1
#
_entry.id   AF-A0A1I1XQQ6-F1
#
_cell.length_a   1.000
_cell.length_b   1.000
_cell.length_c   1.000
_cell.angle_alpha   90.00
_cell.angle_beta   90.00
_cell.angle_gamma   90.00
#
_symmetry.space_group_name_H-M   'P 1'
#
loop_
_entity.id
_entity.type
_entity.pdbx_description
1 polymer ?
#
loop_
_entity_poly.entity_id
_entity_poly.type
_entity_poly.pdbx_seq_one_letter_code
_entity_poly.pdbx_strand_id
1 'polypeptide(L)'
;MRFLILFLLSTSFLFAQSVPQTFTTTKSPADAGFSADRLKRLDSWLQDLIDKDIAPNAVTFVAHKGKIVHYKAFGYSNLAKKTPLKRDDLYRIASQSKAITTVTLMTLFEEEKFLLDDPISKYIPAFKNPKVLVTYDKKDPTGGTYATRPAKSEITIRQLLSHNAGLPYEHPLDQRPEFNVPFFNSTAPDKLEDVINKLAKRPLLRDPGTDSTGAGFTYGLNIDIIGRLIEILSGKPFDVAMRERVLEPLGMNDTYFYLPDSKASRLVELYSKSSMDKPLTLHTNETYRILPRPEQKRFFQVEPD
;
A
#
# COMPACT_ATOMS: atom_id res chain seq x y z
N MET A 1 53.70 -25.04 27.82
CA MET A 1 52.33 -24.50 27.81
C MET A 1 52.28 -23.36 26.81
N ARG A 2 51.84 -23.62 25.57
CA ARG A 2 51.76 -22.61 24.50
C ARG A 2 50.40 -21.93 24.57
N PHE A 3 50.36 -20.64 24.90
CA PHE A 3 49.14 -19.85 24.87
C PHE A 3 48.78 -19.51 23.42
N LEU A 4 47.64 -20.02 22.97
CA LEU A 4 47.02 -19.70 21.68
C LEU A 4 46.20 -18.42 21.88
N ILE A 5 46.66 -17.29 21.34
CA ILE A 5 45.90 -16.03 21.34
C ILE A 5 44.88 -16.12 20.19
N LEU A 6 43.60 -16.30 20.53
CA LEU A 6 42.49 -16.23 19.59
C LEU A 6 42.21 -14.75 19.30
N PHE A 7 42.53 -14.28 18.09
CA PHE A 7 42.08 -12.99 17.60
C PHE A 7 40.61 -13.11 17.15
N LEU A 8 39.69 -12.63 17.99
CA LEU A 8 38.31 -12.34 17.58
C LEU A 8 38.34 -11.12 16.67
N LEU A 9 38.33 -11.32 15.35
CA LEU A 9 37.96 -10.27 14.41
C LEU A 9 36.46 -10.01 14.57
N SER A 10 36.10 -8.99 15.36
CA SER A 10 34.78 -8.38 15.27
C SER A 10 34.70 -7.62 13.94
N THR A 11 34.16 -8.24 12.90
CA THR A 11 33.77 -7.51 11.69
C THR A 11 32.54 -6.68 12.01
N SER A 12 32.77 -5.47 12.50
CA SER A 12 31.76 -4.43 12.56
C SER A 12 31.37 -4.10 11.12
N PHE A 13 30.27 -4.67 10.64
CA PHE A 13 29.61 -4.15 9.44
C PHE A 13 29.08 -2.76 9.79
N LEU A 14 29.91 -1.75 9.55
CA LEU A 14 29.45 -0.37 9.41
C LEU A 14 28.56 -0.35 8.17
N PHE A 15 27.26 -0.57 8.35
CA PHE A 15 26.28 -0.08 7.40
C PHE A 15 26.48 1.43 7.35
N ALA A 16 27.19 1.91 6.33
CA ALA A 16 27.21 3.33 6.04
C ALA A 16 25.75 3.74 5.87
N GLN A 17 25.19 4.45 6.85
CA GLN A 17 23.91 5.12 6.68
C GLN A 17 24.12 6.10 5.53
N SER A 18 23.68 5.70 4.34
CA SER A 18 23.62 6.60 3.20
C SER A 18 22.72 7.75 3.61
N VAL A 19 23.25 8.97 3.60
CA VAL A 19 22.42 10.15 3.79
C VAL A 19 21.35 10.11 2.68
N PRO A 20 20.06 10.21 3.01
CA PRO A 20 19.01 10.13 2.01
C PRO A 20 19.27 11.18 0.93
N GLN A 21 19.08 10.81 -0.34
CA GLN A 21 19.26 11.74 -1.44
C GLN A 21 18.31 12.93 -1.25
N THR A 22 18.86 14.12 -1.10
CA THR A 22 18.06 15.35 -0.94
C THR A 22 17.81 16.01 -2.28
N PHE A 23 16.58 16.47 -2.51
CA PHE A 23 16.28 17.34 -3.63
C PHE A 23 16.72 18.77 -3.34
N THR A 24 17.30 19.44 -4.33
CA THR A 24 17.62 20.87 -4.25
C THR A 24 16.59 21.68 -5.04
N THR A 25 16.29 22.91 -4.66
CA THR A 25 15.37 23.75 -5.45
C THR A 25 16.12 24.47 -6.55
N THR A 26 15.61 24.42 -7.78
CA THR A 26 16.20 25.18 -8.89
C THR A 26 16.01 26.68 -8.73
N LYS A 27 16.96 27.50 -9.21
CA LYS A 27 16.81 28.97 -9.22
C LYS A 27 15.78 29.42 -10.25
N SER A 28 15.77 28.76 -11.41
CA SER A 28 14.76 28.94 -12.45
C SER A 28 14.36 27.60 -13.08
N PRO A 29 13.15 27.48 -13.65
CA PRO A 29 12.77 26.29 -14.43
C PRO A 29 13.76 25.99 -15.58
N ALA A 30 14.32 27.03 -16.21
CA ALA A 30 15.24 26.89 -17.32
C ALA A 30 16.54 26.18 -16.94
N ASP A 31 17.06 26.41 -15.72
CA ASP A 31 18.28 25.74 -15.20
C ASP A 31 18.13 24.22 -15.06
N ALA A 32 16.89 23.73 -15.09
CA ALA A 32 16.55 22.31 -15.04
C ALA A 32 15.97 21.79 -16.37
N GLY A 33 15.98 22.61 -17.43
CA GLY A 33 15.45 22.25 -18.75
C GLY A 33 13.94 22.36 -18.89
N PHE A 34 13.27 23.14 -18.04
CA PHE A 34 11.81 23.32 -18.07
C PHE A 34 11.43 24.71 -18.59
N SER A 35 10.34 24.77 -19.36
CA SER A 35 9.70 26.02 -19.77
C SER A 35 8.86 26.58 -18.62
N ALA A 36 9.16 27.81 -18.19
CA ALA A 36 8.36 28.51 -17.18
C ALA A 36 6.90 28.67 -17.61
N ASP A 37 6.65 28.97 -18.89
CA ASP A 37 5.28 29.12 -19.42
C ASP A 37 4.48 27.82 -19.35
N ARG A 38 5.12 26.67 -19.61
CA ARG A 38 4.44 25.36 -19.47
C ARG A 38 4.13 25.03 -18.02
N LEU A 39 5.01 25.37 -17.08
CA LEU A 39 4.72 25.22 -15.65
C LEU A 39 3.58 26.14 -15.19
N LYS A 40 3.47 27.34 -15.75
CA LYS A 40 2.33 28.23 -15.48
C LYS A 40 1.00 27.64 -15.96
N ARG A 41 0.99 26.85 -17.04
CA ARG A 41 -0.22 26.13 -17.49
C ARG A 41 -0.66 25.07 -16.48
N LEU A 42 0.30 24.39 -15.84
CA LEU A 42 0.02 23.45 -14.75
C LEU A 42 -0.61 24.18 -13.55
N ASP A 43 -0.06 25.34 -13.17
CA ASP A 43 -0.65 26.18 -12.11
C ASP A 43 -2.11 26.54 -12.42
N SER A 44 -2.35 27.09 -13.61
CA SER A 44 -3.68 27.52 -14.03
C SER A 44 -4.67 26.36 -14.09
N TRP A 45 -4.24 25.20 -14.58
CA TRP A 45 -5.10 24.02 -14.64
C TRP A 45 -5.48 23.50 -13.25
N LEU A 46 -4.52 23.40 -12.33
CA LEU A 46 -4.79 22.96 -10.95
C LEU A 46 -5.69 23.95 -10.22
N GLN A 47 -5.43 25.25 -10.36
CA GLN A 47 -6.28 26.28 -9.78
C GLN A 47 -7.71 26.22 -10.34
N ASP A 48 -7.87 25.99 -11.64
CA ASP A 48 -9.18 25.81 -12.28
C ASP A 48 -9.94 24.59 -11.73
N LEU A 49 -9.26 23.50 -11.38
CA LEU A 49 -9.91 22.37 -10.68
C LEU A 49 -10.45 22.76 -9.31
N ILE A 50 -9.76 23.64 -8.59
CA ILE A 50 -10.22 24.16 -7.29
C ILE A 50 -11.40 25.12 -7.50
N ASP A 51 -11.25 26.07 -8.42
CA ASP A 51 -12.26 27.12 -8.68
C ASP A 51 -13.58 26.52 -9.20
N LYS A 52 -13.51 25.41 -9.95
CA LYS A 52 -14.67 24.66 -10.45
C LYS A 52 -15.23 23.64 -9.46
N ASP A 53 -14.74 23.61 -8.22
CA ASP A 53 -15.19 22.67 -7.19
C ASP A 53 -15.06 21.20 -7.66
N ILE A 54 -14.02 20.90 -8.45
CA ILE A 54 -13.70 19.55 -8.91
C ILE A 54 -12.85 18.82 -7.87
N ALA A 55 -11.89 19.53 -7.27
CA ALA A 55 -11.06 19.04 -6.18
C ALA A 55 -10.99 20.09 -5.06
N PRO A 56 -10.93 19.65 -3.78
CA PRO A 56 -10.83 20.58 -2.65
C PRO A 56 -9.44 21.23 -2.59
N ASN A 57 -8.42 20.51 -3.05
CA ASN A 57 -7.02 20.90 -3.02
C ASN A 57 -6.16 20.05 -3.95
N ALA A 58 -4.92 20.49 -4.16
CA ALA A 58 -3.87 19.72 -4.83
C ALA A 58 -2.47 20.16 -4.37
N VAL A 59 -1.54 19.21 -4.24
CA VAL A 59 -0.10 19.47 -4.19
C VAL A 59 0.54 18.90 -5.45
N THR A 60 1.45 19.63 -6.07
CA THR A 60 2.31 19.10 -7.12
C THR A 60 3.77 19.17 -6.72
N PHE A 61 4.51 18.11 -7.03
CA PHE A 61 5.96 18.04 -6.88
C PHE A 61 6.56 17.51 -8.17
N VAL A 62 7.35 18.34 -8.86
CA VAL A 62 8.07 17.97 -10.08
C VAL A 62 9.55 18.20 -9.84
N ALA A 63 10.34 17.15 -10.04
CA ALA A 63 11.79 17.21 -9.95
C ALA A 63 12.44 16.56 -11.17
N HIS A 64 13.61 17.08 -11.56
CA HIS A 64 14.42 16.56 -12.65
C HIS A 64 15.89 16.59 -12.24
N LYS A 65 16.57 15.44 -12.35
CA LYS A 65 17.98 15.26 -11.96
C LYS A 65 18.27 15.78 -10.53
N GLY A 66 17.41 15.43 -9.58
CA GLY A 66 17.54 15.85 -8.17
C GLY A 66 17.22 17.33 -7.90
N LYS A 67 16.73 18.08 -8.89
CA LYS A 67 16.31 19.48 -8.73
C LYS A 67 14.80 19.63 -8.80
N ILE A 68 14.18 20.18 -7.75
CA ILE A 68 12.78 20.57 -7.72
C ILE A 68 12.59 21.75 -8.67
N VAL A 69 11.71 21.58 -9.65
CA VAL A 69 11.34 22.61 -10.64
C VAL A 69 9.96 23.20 -10.40
N HIS A 70 9.11 22.47 -9.68
CA HIS A 70 7.77 22.90 -9.28
C HIS A 70 7.36 22.21 -7.99
N TYR A 71 7.01 22.98 -6.96
CA TYR A 71 6.47 22.45 -5.72
C TYR A 71 5.48 23.44 -5.09
N LYS A 72 4.18 23.24 -5.35
CA LYS A 72 3.11 24.17 -4.97
C LYS A 72 1.91 23.44 -4.39
N ALA A 73 1.13 24.15 -3.59
CA ALA A 73 -0.14 23.72 -3.02
C ALA A 73 -1.25 24.67 -3.48
N PHE A 74 -2.44 24.12 -3.74
CA PHE A 74 -3.62 24.81 -4.23
C PHE A 74 -4.84 24.41 -3.41
N GLY A 75 -5.76 25.35 -3.15
CA GLY A 75 -6.99 25.07 -2.42
C GLY A 75 -6.80 24.90 -0.90
N TYR A 76 -7.64 24.06 -0.29
CA TYR A 76 -7.79 23.99 1.16
C TYR A 76 -7.68 22.56 1.70
N SER A 77 -6.94 22.38 2.79
CA SER A 77 -6.92 21.12 3.55
C SER A 77 -8.24 20.88 4.31
N ASN A 78 -8.98 21.96 4.57
CA ASN A 78 -10.34 21.92 5.11
C ASN A 78 -11.18 23.05 4.47
N LEU A 79 -12.15 22.68 3.64
CA LEU A 79 -13.05 23.62 2.94
C LEU A 79 -13.95 24.40 3.89
N ALA A 80 -14.50 23.76 4.94
CA ALA A 80 -15.43 24.40 5.87
C ALA A 80 -14.77 25.53 6.66
N LYS A 81 -13.53 25.31 7.10
CA LYS A 81 -12.70 26.29 7.82
C LYS A 81 -11.89 27.19 6.90
N LYS A 82 -11.92 26.95 5.58
CA LYS A 82 -11.03 27.57 4.58
C LYS A 82 -9.56 27.56 5.01
N THR A 83 -9.11 26.44 5.60
CA THR A 83 -7.71 26.28 6.00
C THR A 83 -6.86 26.06 4.76
N PRO A 84 -5.92 26.97 4.42
CA PRO A 84 -5.11 26.81 3.21
C PRO A 84 -4.29 25.52 3.27
N LEU A 85 -4.24 24.82 2.14
CA LEU A 85 -3.42 23.62 2.01
C LEU A 85 -1.92 23.99 2.12
N LYS A 86 -1.17 23.19 2.86
CA LYS A 86 0.29 23.25 2.89
C LYS A 86 0.89 22.13 2.05
N ARG A 87 2.10 22.40 1.54
CA ARG A 87 2.87 21.47 0.71
C ARG A 87 3.25 20.17 1.42
N ASP A 88 3.31 20.21 2.74
CA ASP A 88 3.65 19.14 3.65
C ASP A 88 2.43 18.64 4.44
N ASP A 89 1.21 18.97 4.04
CA ASP A 89 0.02 18.32 4.58
C ASP A 89 0.00 16.83 4.18
N LEU A 90 -0.62 16.00 5.02
CA LEU A 90 -0.60 14.55 4.93
C LEU A 90 -1.83 14.04 4.18
N TYR A 91 -1.60 13.07 3.30
CA TYR A 91 -2.62 12.44 2.48
C TYR A 91 -2.73 10.95 2.76
N ARG A 92 -3.94 10.42 2.58
CA ARG A 92 -4.17 8.97 2.47
C ARG A 92 -3.82 8.55 1.04
N ILE A 93 -2.71 7.85 0.88
CA ILE A 93 -2.20 7.48 -0.46
C ILE A 93 -2.83 6.18 -1.00
N ALA A 94 -3.57 5.45 -0.17
CA ALA A 94 -4.29 4.22 -0.50
C ALA A 94 -3.40 3.23 -1.28
N SER A 95 -3.83 2.83 -2.49
CA SER A 95 -3.13 1.85 -3.32
C SER A 95 -1.69 2.21 -3.69
N GLN A 96 -1.25 3.47 -3.54
CA GLN A 96 0.17 3.82 -3.72
C GLN A 96 1.08 3.10 -2.71
N SER A 97 0.56 2.70 -1.54
CA SER A 97 1.29 1.88 -0.56
C SER A 97 1.83 0.56 -1.14
N LYS A 98 1.22 0.05 -2.22
CA LYS A 98 1.67 -1.19 -2.88
C LYS A 98 3.10 -1.07 -3.41
N ALA A 99 3.49 0.09 -3.95
CA ALA A 99 4.84 0.29 -4.44
C ALA A 99 5.88 0.17 -3.32
N ILE A 100 5.63 0.80 -2.17
CA ILE A 100 6.50 0.74 -1.00
C ILE A 100 6.54 -0.68 -0.42
N THR A 101 5.40 -1.37 -0.40
CA THR A 101 5.30 -2.77 0.03
C THR A 101 6.13 -3.68 -0.86
N THR A 102 6.03 -3.54 -2.19
CA THR A 102 6.83 -4.29 -3.16
C THR A 102 8.32 -4.02 -2.98
N VAL A 103 8.74 -2.76 -2.84
CA VAL A 103 10.15 -2.44 -2.59
C VAL A 103 10.63 -3.08 -1.28
N THR A 104 9.82 -3.02 -0.22
CA THR A 104 10.13 -3.68 1.06
C THR A 104 10.37 -5.17 0.88
N LEU A 105 9.49 -5.87 0.13
CA LEU A 105 9.67 -7.28 -0.20
C LEU A 105 10.94 -7.51 -1.02
N MET A 106 11.21 -6.68 -2.03
CA MET A 106 12.38 -6.85 -2.89
C MET A 106 13.71 -6.69 -2.13
N THR A 107 13.76 -5.95 -1.02
CA THR A 107 14.95 -5.96 -0.14
C THR A 107 15.22 -7.35 0.45
N LEU A 108 14.18 -8.11 0.77
CA LEU A 108 14.29 -9.49 1.26
C LEU A 108 14.64 -10.47 0.12
N PHE A 109 14.26 -10.16 -1.13
CA PHE A 109 14.67 -10.92 -2.31
C PHE A 109 16.18 -10.80 -2.56
N GLU A 110 16.73 -9.59 -2.43
CA GLU A 110 18.17 -9.33 -2.54
C GLU A 110 18.98 -10.00 -1.42
N GLU A 111 18.35 -10.28 -0.28
CA GLU A 111 18.89 -11.09 0.83
C GLU A 111 18.67 -12.61 0.63
N GLU A 112 18.25 -13.05 -0.56
CA GLU A 112 18.01 -14.44 -0.94
C GLU A 112 16.97 -15.17 -0.04
N LYS A 113 16.06 -14.43 0.61
CA LYS A 113 15.06 -15.01 1.53
C LYS A 113 13.95 -15.79 0.81
N PHE A 114 13.75 -15.53 -0.48
CA PHE A 114 12.76 -16.21 -1.31
C PHE A 114 13.12 -16.08 -2.79
N LEU A 115 12.51 -16.91 -3.64
CA LEU A 115 12.52 -16.75 -5.10
C LEU A 115 11.15 -16.28 -5.59
N LEU A 116 11.12 -15.46 -6.65
CA LEU A 116 9.88 -14.93 -7.22
C LEU A 116 8.89 -16.04 -7.63
N ASP A 117 9.39 -17.20 -8.04
CA ASP A 117 8.57 -18.35 -8.46
C ASP A 117 8.32 -19.37 -7.35
N ASP A 118 8.75 -19.09 -6.12
CA ASP A 118 8.34 -19.90 -4.96
C ASP A 118 6.81 -19.84 -4.81
N PRO A 119 6.16 -20.98 -4.54
CA PRO A 119 4.74 -20.99 -4.19
C PRO A 119 4.55 -20.31 -2.83
N ILE A 120 3.55 -19.44 -2.73
CA ILE A 120 3.26 -18.72 -1.47
C ILE A 120 2.95 -19.68 -0.31
N SER A 121 2.43 -20.88 -0.62
CA SER A 121 2.13 -21.93 0.34
C SER A 121 3.36 -22.47 1.09
N LYS A 122 4.58 -22.27 0.55
CA LYS A 122 5.85 -22.53 1.25
C LYS A 122 5.99 -21.70 2.52
N TYR A 123 5.42 -20.49 2.52
CA TYR A 123 5.53 -19.52 3.61
C TYR A 123 4.21 -19.38 4.38
N ILE A 124 3.08 -19.50 3.69
CA ILE A 124 1.73 -19.39 4.26
C ILE A 124 0.95 -20.67 3.88
N PRO A 125 1.06 -21.76 4.66
CA PRO A 125 0.50 -23.07 4.30
C PRO A 125 -1.01 -23.08 4.00
N ALA A 126 -1.76 -22.11 4.52
CA ALA A 126 -3.19 -21.94 4.24
C ALA A 126 -3.52 -21.79 2.74
N PHE A 127 -2.57 -21.34 1.91
CA PHE A 127 -2.73 -21.24 0.45
C PHE A 127 -2.46 -22.54 -0.32
N LYS A 128 -2.18 -23.66 0.36
CA LYS A 128 -1.95 -24.95 -0.30
C LYS A 128 -3.22 -25.43 -1.00
N ASN A 129 -3.08 -25.96 -2.22
CA ASN A 129 -4.18 -26.51 -3.04
C ASN A 129 -5.35 -25.52 -3.26
N PRO A 130 -5.10 -24.35 -3.86
CA PRO A 130 -6.15 -23.36 -4.06
C PRO A 130 -7.24 -23.89 -4.99
N LYS A 131 -8.46 -23.36 -4.81
CA LYS A 131 -9.63 -23.71 -5.62
C LYS A 131 -10.08 -22.51 -6.44
N VAL A 132 -10.68 -22.75 -7.60
CA VAL A 132 -11.27 -21.73 -8.47
C VAL A 132 -12.79 -21.85 -8.42
N LEU A 133 -13.47 -20.71 -8.26
CA LEU A 133 -14.93 -20.62 -8.31
C LEU A 133 -15.43 -20.95 -9.73
N VAL A 134 -16.42 -21.83 -9.84
CA VAL A 134 -17.03 -22.24 -11.11
C VAL A 134 -18.44 -21.66 -11.24
N THR A 135 -19.26 -21.85 -10.21
CA THR A 135 -20.63 -21.31 -10.14
C THR A 135 -20.97 -20.92 -8.71
N TYR A 136 -21.95 -20.03 -8.56
CA TYR A 136 -22.54 -19.66 -7.27
C TYR A 136 -23.98 -19.20 -7.49
N ASP A 137 -24.83 -19.36 -6.46
CA ASP A 137 -26.18 -18.80 -6.47
C ASP A 137 -26.13 -17.28 -6.28
N LYS A 138 -26.51 -16.55 -7.34
CA LYS A 138 -26.58 -15.08 -7.32
C LYS A 138 -27.75 -14.54 -6.51
N LYS A 139 -28.82 -15.33 -6.33
CA LYS A 139 -30.03 -14.94 -5.60
C LYS A 139 -29.87 -15.17 -4.09
N ASP A 140 -29.04 -16.14 -3.71
CA ASP A 140 -28.67 -16.41 -2.32
C ASP A 140 -27.13 -16.51 -2.15
N PRO A 141 -26.42 -15.37 -2.17
CA PRO A 141 -24.96 -15.33 -2.04
C PRO A 141 -24.46 -15.84 -0.68
N THR A 142 -25.30 -15.81 0.37
CA THR A 142 -24.95 -16.21 1.74
C THR A 142 -25.18 -17.70 1.98
N GLY A 143 -26.37 -18.21 1.71
CA GLY A 143 -26.80 -19.59 2.03
C GLY A 143 -26.83 -20.55 0.85
N GLY A 144 -26.80 -20.05 -0.38
CA GLY A 144 -26.99 -20.84 -1.60
C GLY A 144 -25.84 -21.80 -1.88
N THR A 145 -25.92 -22.57 -2.97
CA THR A 145 -24.82 -23.47 -3.37
C THR A 145 -23.80 -22.75 -4.23
N TYR A 146 -22.55 -23.22 -4.19
CA TYR A 146 -21.49 -22.83 -5.10
C TYR A 146 -20.64 -24.05 -5.45
N ALA A 147 -20.05 -24.05 -6.65
CA ALA A 147 -19.16 -25.10 -7.10
C ALA A 147 -17.75 -24.55 -7.30
N THR A 148 -16.75 -25.36 -6.98
CA THR A 148 -15.34 -25.05 -7.18
C THR A 148 -14.63 -26.20 -7.87
N ARG A 149 -13.52 -25.90 -8.53
CA ARG A 149 -12.56 -26.90 -9.02
C ARG A 149 -11.17 -26.63 -8.43
N PRO A 150 -10.26 -27.61 -8.38
CA PRO A 150 -8.85 -27.33 -8.11
C PRO A 150 -8.29 -26.30 -9.11
N ALA A 151 -7.43 -25.41 -8.62
CA ALA A 151 -6.62 -24.56 -9.49
C ALA A 151 -5.57 -25.40 -10.23
N LYS A 152 -5.14 -24.92 -11.40
CA LYS A 152 -4.13 -25.60 -12.23
C LYS A 152 -2.71 -25.57 -11.65
N SER A 153 -2.44 -24.64 -10.73
CA SER A 153 -1.14 -24.41 -10.11
C SER A 153 -1.31 -23.74 -8.75
N GLU A 154 -0.25 -23.77 -7.94
CA GLU A 154 -0.17 -22.93 -6.75
C GLU A 154 0.09 -21.47 -7.13
N ILE A 155 -0.27 -20.55 -6.22
CA ILE A 155 0.01 -19.13 -6.37
C ILE A 155 1.49 -18.89 -6.11
N THR A 156 2.19 -18.21 -7.02
CA THR A 156 3.58 -17.78 -6.81
C THR A 156 3.67 -16.34 -6.31
N ILE A 157 4.80 -15.98 -5.70
CA ILE A 157 5.06 -14.61 -5.24
C ILE A 157 5.05 -13.62 -6.43
N ARG A 158 5.60 -14.01 -7.58
CA ARG A 158 5.55 -13.24 -8.83
C ARG A 158 4.11 -12.91 -9.24
N GLN A 159 3.21 -13.87 -9.13
CA GLN A 159 1.80 -13.69 -9.48
C GLN A 159 1.09 -12.78 -8.50
N LEU A 160 1.45 -12.78 -7.22
CA LEU A 160 0.92 -11.79 -6.26
C LEU A 160 1.38 -10.37 -6.62
N LEU A 161 2.68 -10.18 -6.90
CA LEU A 161 3.25 -8.89 -7.27
C LEU A 161 2.67 -8.34 -8.58
N SER A 162 2.37 -9.22 -9.55
CA SER A 162 1.77 -8.83 -10.84
C SER A 162 0.24 -8.82 -10.84
N HIS A 163 -0.41 -9.09 -9.70
CA HIS A 163 -1.86 -9.24 -9.59
C HIS A 163 -2.44 -10.35 -10.48
N ASN A 164 -1.67 -11.38 -10.76
CA ASN A 164 -2.08 -12.54 -11.56
C ASN A 164 -2.45 -13.77 -10.73
N ALA A 165 -2.72 -13.63 -9.42
CA ALA A 165 -3.09 -14.76 -8.56
C ALA A 165 -4.60 -15.08 -8.53
N GLY A 166 -5.45 -14.32 -9.24
CA GLY A 166 -6.90 -14.56 -9.28
C GLY A 166 -7.65 -14.08 -8.02
N LEU A 167 -7.05 -13.19 -7.24
CA LEU A 167 -7.58 -12.67 -5.97
C LEU A 167 -8.13 -11.24 -6.14
N PRO A 168 -9.46 -11.06 -6.22
CA PRO A 168 -10.06 -9.72 -6.35
C PRO A 168 -10.16 -9.01 -5.00
N TYR A 169 -10.50 -7.73 -5.02
CA TYR A 169 -11.01 -7.05 -3.84
C TYR A 169 -12.38 -7.60 -3.46
N GLU A 170 -13.33 -7.48 -4.38
CA GLU A 170 -14.70 -7.96 -4.22
C GLU A 170 -14.84 -9.37 -4.81
N HIS A 171 -15.38 -10.27 -4.02
CA HIS A 171 -15.61 -11.65 -4.42
C HIS A 171 -17.08 -12.02 -4.24
N PRO A 172 -17.68 -12.80 -5.16
CA PRO A 172 -19.10 -13.16 -5.10
C PRO A 172 -19.55 -13.84 -3.79
N LEU A 173 -18.60 -14.47 -3.09
CA LEU A 173 -18.87 -15.18 -1.84
C LEU A 173 -18.49 -14.39 -0.58
N ASP A 174 -18.15 -13.11 -0.67
CA ASP A 174 -17.74 -12.30 0.51
C ASP A 174 -18.85 -12.20 1.57
N GLN A 175 -20.13 -12.39 1.20
CA GLN A 175 -21.25 -12.39 2.13
C GLN A 175 -21.31 -13.62 3.03
N ARG A 176 -20.45 -14.62 2.79
CA ARG A 176 -20.37 -15.82 3.61
C ARG A 176 -19.40 -15.61 4.77
N PRO A 177 -19.79 -15.91 6.03
CA PRO A 177 -18.96 -15.68 7.20
C PRO A 177 -17.55 -16.27 7.11
N GLU A 178 -17.39 -17.41 6.44
CA GLU A 178 -16.10 -18.11 6.26
C GLU A 178 -15.16 -17.43 5.25
N PHE A 179 -15.67 -16.60 4.34
CA PHE A 179 -14.87 -15.88 3.33
C PHE A 179 -14.79 -14.38 3.55
N ASN A 180 -15.66 -13.82 4.40
CA ASN A 180 -15.73 -12.39 4.65
C ASN A 180 -14.43 -11.84 5.26
N VAL A 181 -13.68 -11.05 4.49
CA VAL A 181 -12.50 -10.31 4.98
C VAL A 181 -12.84 -8.83 5.15
N PRO A 182 -12.16 -8.10 6.05
CA PRO A 182 -12.45 -6.70 6.27
C PRO A 182 -12.34 -5.85 4.99
N PHE A 183 -13.33 -4.99 4.76
CA PHE A 183 -13.38 -4.14 3.56
C PHE A 183 -12.69 -2.79 3.80
N PHE A 184 -11.79 -2.40 2.88
CA PHE A 184 -10.90 -1.23 2.97
C PHE A 184 -10.64 -0.77 4.42
N ASN A 185 -10.66 0.50 4.77
CA ASN A 185 -10.70 1.15 6.10
C ASN A 185 -11.33 0.47 7.38
N SER A 186 -11.27 -0.84 7.58
CA SER A 186 -11.79 -1.52 8.75
C SER A 186 -11.07 -1.03 10.00
N THR A 187 -11.86 -0.74 11.04
CA THR A 187 -11.35 -0.46 12.39
C THR A 187 -11.43 -1.68 13.29
N ALA A 188 -11.81 -2.86 12.78
CA ALA A 188 -11.85 -4.05 13.60
C ALA A 188 -10.42 -4.43 14.08
N PRO A 189 -10.28 -5.01 15.28
CA PRO A 189 -9.00 -5.40 15.85
C PRO A 189 -8.48 -6.73 15.26
N ASP A 190 -8.52 -6.88 13.94
CA ASP A 190 -8.09 -8.10 13.25
C ASP A 190 -6.57 -8.15 13.15
N LYS A 191 -5.95 -9.32 13.31
CA LYS A 191 -4.55 -9.54 12.97
C LYS A 191 -4.43 -9.78 11.45
N LEU A 192 -3.37 -9.25 10.82
CA LEU A 192 -3.11 -9.47 9.39
C LEU A 192 -3.07 -10.98 9.06
N GLU A 193 -2.44 -11.77 9.92
CA GLU A 193 -2.40 -13.23 9.80
C GLU A 193 -3.79 -13.87 9.68
N ASP A 194 -4.71 -13.52 10.58
CA ASP A 194 -6.06 -14.10 10.61
C ASP A 194 -6.84 -13.74 9.34
N VAL A 195 -6.70 -12.49 8.89
CA VAL A 195 -7.32 -12.01 7.63
C VAL A 195 -6.76 -12.78 6.44
N ILE A 196 -5.44 -12.96 6.36
CA ILE A 196 -4.81 -13.65 5.24
C ILE A 196 -5.11 -15.16 5.25
N ASN A 197 -5.14 -15.80 6.42
CA ASN A 197 -5.56 -17.20 6.55
C ASN A 197 -7.02 -17.42 6.17
N LYS A 198 -7.89 -16.44 6.45
CA LYS A 198 -9.29 -16.46 6.01
C LYS A 198 -9.39 -16.25 4.49
N LEU A 199 -8.65 -15.28 3.96
CA LEU A 199 -8.56 -15.02 2.52
C LEU A 199 -8.12 -16.26 1.74
N ALA A 200 -7.19 -17.05 2.28
CA ALA A 200 -6.69 -18.27 1.64
C ALA A 200 -7.77 -19.35 1.43
N LYS A 201 -8.84 -19.34 2.24
CA LYS A 201 -9.99 -20.25 2.07
C LYS A 201 -10.89 -19.85 0.91
N ARG A 202 -10.86 -18.58 0.52
CA ARG A 202 -11.72 -18.02 -0.53
C ARG A 202 -11.31 -18.60 -1.89
N PRO A 203 -12.25 -19.17 -2.67
CA PRO A 203 -11.95 -19.59 -4.02
C PRO A 203 -11.41 -18.43 -4.87
N LEU A 204 -10.46 -18.72 -5.75
CA LEU A 204 -9.96 -17.76 -6.74
C LEU A 204 -11.01 -17.54 -7.82
N LEU A 205 -11.00 -16.37 -8.47
CA LEU A 205 -11.85 -16.12 -9.64
C LEU A 205 -11.34 -16.79 -10.92
N ARG A 206 -10.06 -17.18 -10.94
CA ARG A 206 -9.39 -17.82 -12.08
C ARG A 206 -8.14 -18.54 -11.61
N ASP A 207 -7.55 -19.33 -12.50
CA ASP A 207 -6.27 -19.99 -12.23
C ASP A 207 -5.14 -18.95 -12.07
N PRO A 208 -4.15 -19.18 -11.18
CA PRO A 208 -2.99 -18.32 -11.07
C PRO A 208 -2.15 -18.29 -12.36
N GLY A 209 -1.68 -17.09 -12.73
CA GLY A 209 -0.74 -16.89 -13.84
C GLY A 209 -1.34 -16.90 -15.24
N THR A 210 -2.67 -16.83 -15.42
CA THR A 210 -3.25 -16.77 -16.77
C THR A 210 -2.91 -15.46 -17.49
N ASP A 211 -2.84 -15.46 -18.82
CA ASP A 211 -3.40 -14.52 -19.83
C ASP A 211 -3.26 -15.26 -21.18
N SER A 212 -3.58 -14.80 -22.40
CA SER A 212 -4.06 -13.57 -23.02
C SER A 212 -5.42 -13.91 -23.68
N THR A 213 -6.46 -13.07 -23.64
CA THR A 213 -7.88 -13.43 -23.97
C THR A 213 -8.61 -14.40 -23.00
N GLY A 214 -7.92 -14.98 -22.02
CA GLY A 214 -8.48 -15.58 -20.79
C GLY A 214 -7.90 -14.90 -19.54
N ALA A 215 -7.92 -13.55 -19.57
CA ALA A 215 -6.87 -12.68 -19.05
C ALA A 215 -6.49 -12.82 -17.57
N GLY A 216 -5.22 -12.53 -17.29
CA GLY A 216 -4.50 -12.76 -16.05
C GLY A 216 -4.66 -11.82 -14.91
N PHE A 217 -5.00 -10.57 -15.19
CA PHE A 217 -4.89 -9.53 -14.18
C PHE A 217 -6.16 -9.43 -13.33
N THR A 218 -6.01 -9.62 -12.02
CA THR A 218 -7.05 -9.43 -11.01
C THR A 218 -6.54 -8.46 -9.95
N TYR A 219 -6.86 -7.18 -10.12
CA TYR A 219 -6.55 -6.20 -9.09
C TYR A 219 -7.34 -6.51 -7.81
N GLY A 220 -6.64 -6.55 -6.67
CA GLY A 220 -7.23 -7.06 -5.44
C GLY A 220 -6.22 -7.22 -4.31
N LEU A 221 -6.54 -8.13 -3.38
CA LEU A 221 -5.87 -8.34 -2.09
C LEU A 221 -4.49 -9.03 -2.17
N ASN A 222 -3.85 -8.98 -3.34
CA ASN A 222 -2.60 -9.70 -3.60
C ASN A 222 -1.44 -9.13 -2.76
N ILE A 223 -1.39 -7.81 -2.62
CA ILE A 223 -0.31 -7.12 -1.91
C ILE A 223 -0.48 -7.19 -0.39
N ASP A 224 -1.70 -7.42 0.10
CA ASP A 224 -1.94 -7.68 1.52
C ASP A 224 -1.31 -9.03 1.94
N ILE A 225 -1.35 -10.03 1.07
CA ILE A 225 -0.62 -11.30 1.26
C ILE A 225 0.89 -11.07 1.26
N ILE A 226 1.39 -10.18 0.40
CA ILE A 226 2.81 -9.77 0.42
C ILE A 226 3.17 -9.10 1.74
N GLY A 227 2.28 -8.30 2.32
CA GLY A 227 2.45 -7.75 3.67
C GLY A 227 2.70 -8.85 4.70
N ARG A 228 1.89 -9.91 4.69
CA ARG A 228 2.07 -11.07 5.61
C ARG A 228 3.36 -11.82 5.32
N LEU A 229 3.73 -12.00 4.05
CA LEU A 229 5.00 -12.62 3.67
C LEU A 229 6.19 -11.82 4.23
N ILE A 230 6.14 -10.49 4.18
CA ILE A 230 7.18 -9.63 4.76
C ILE A 230 7.28 -9.85 6.28
N GLU A 231 6.16 -9.99 7.00
CA GLU A 231 6.20 -10.29 8.44
C GLU A 231 6.95 -11.59 8.72
N ILE A 232 6.60 -12.66 7.98
CA ILE A 232 7.20 -13.98 8.12
C ILE A 232 8.71 -13.94 7.82
N LEU A 233 9.10 -13.33 6.70
CA LEU A 233 10.49 -13.31 6.25
C LEU A 233 11.39 -12.39 7.10
N SER A 234 10.82 -11.32 7.68
CA SER A 234 11.56 -10.36 8.50
C SER A 234 11.54 -10.68 9.99
N GLY A 235 10.59 -11.50 10.46
CA GLY A 235 10.35 -11.73 11.88
C GLY A 235 9.83 -10.48 12.63
N LYS A 236 9.29 -9.49 11.90
CA LYS A 236 8.85 -8.20 12.46
C LYS A 236 7.44 -7.85 11.96
N PRO A 237 6.68 -7.04 12.70
CA PRO A 237 5.46 -6.43 12.18
C PRO A 237 5.68 -5.71 10.86
N PHE A 238 4.71 -5.78 9.94
CA PHE A 238 4.86 -5.26 8.58
C PHE A 238 5.21 -3.77 8.53
N ASP A 239 4.58 -2.95 9.38
CA ASP A 239 4.85 -1.52 9.47
C ASP A 239 6.28 -1.23 9.97
N VAL A 240 6.77 -2.02 10.93
CA VAL A 240 8.15 -1.93 11.43
C VAL A 240 9.15 -2.34 10.34
N ALA A 241 8.92 -3.47 9.67
CA ALA A 241 9.77 -3.96 8.60
C ALA A 241 9.88 -2.94 7.45
N MET A 242 8.74 -2.37 7.02
CA MET A 242 8.71 -1.31 6.00
C MET A 242 9.46 -0.05 6.46
N ARG A 243 9.25 0.35 7.71
CA ARG A 243 9.89 1.56 8.25
C ARG A 243 11.41 1.44 8.24
N GLU A 244 11.95 0.38 8.81
CA GLU A 244 13.40 0.18 8.94
C GLU A 244 14.08 -0.03 7.58
N ARG A 245 13.44 -0.78 6.67
CA ARG A 245 14.05 -1.16 5.38
C ARG A 245 13.92 -0.10 4.30
N VAL A 246 12.87 0.72 4.35
CA VAL A 246 12.56 1.67 3.26
C VAL A 246 12.36 3.09 3.77
N LEU A 247 11.49 3.31 4.75
CA LEU A 247 11.08 4.68 5.12
C LEU A 247 12.21 5.47 5.80
N GLU A 248 12.88 4.89 6.78
CA GLU A 248 13.98 5.52 7.51
C GLU A 248 15.20 5.80 6.62
N PRO A 249 15.71 4.82 5.82
CA PRO A 249 16.82 5.09 4.90
C PRO A 249 16.54 6.18 3.86
N LEU A 250 15.27 6.35 3.45
CA LEU A 250 14.86 7.38 2.50
C LEU A 250 14.43 8.70 3.18
N GLY A 251 14.47 8.78 4.51
CA GLY A 251 14.06 9.98 5.26
C GLY A 251 12.55 10.28 5.17
N MET A 252 11.70 9.28 4.93
CA MET A 252 10.25 9.39 4.79
C MET A 252 9.54 9.53 6.15
N ASN A 253 9.95 10.52 6.93
CA ASN A 253 9.55 10.73 8.33
C ASN A 253 8.07 11.01 8.57
N ASP A 254 7.29 11.25 7.50
CA ASP A 254 5.87 11.60 7.53
C ASP A 254 4.99 10.54 6.84
N THR A 255 5.46 9.30 6.76
CA THR A 255 4.71 8.14 6.20
C THR A 255 4.35 7.17 7.31
N TYR A 256 3.06 6.88 7.48
CA TYR A 256 2.57 6.06 8.57
C TYR A 256 1.37 5.19 8.18
N PHE A 257 1.27 4.00 8.76
CA PHE A 257 -0.01 3.27 8.84
C PHE A 257 -0.88 3.80 9.99
N TYR A 258 -0.26 4.09 11.15
CA TYR A 258 -0.91 4.69 12.31
C TYR A 258 -0.40 6.12 12.51
N LEU A 259 -1.27 7.11 12.26
CA LEU A 259 -0.86 8.51 12.27
C LEU A 259 -0.60 9.00 13.71
N PRO A 260 0.59 9.53 14.04
CA PRO A 260 0.84 10.09 15.36
C PRO A 260 -0.04 11.30 15.68
N ASP A 261 -0.48 11.43 16.93
CA ASP A 261 -1.30 12.55 17.40
C ASP A 261 -0.67 13.91 17.13
N SER A 262 0.66 14.01 17.26
CA SER A 262 1.42 15.23 16.97
C SER A 262 1.39 15.66 15.50
N LYS A 263 0.97 14.77 14.59
CA LYS A 263 0.85 15.01 13.15
C LYS A 263 -0.60 15.13 12.69
N ALA A 264 -1.59 14.85 13.55
CA ALA A 264 -3.00 14.80 13.20
C ALA A 264 -3.51 16.09 12.53
N SER A 265 -3.01 17.26 12.95
CA SER A 265 -3.42 18.55 12.40
C SER A 265 -2.99 18.80 10.94
N ARG A 266 -2.10 17.98 10.39
CA ARG A 266 -1.64 18.06 8.99
C ARG A 266 -2.46 17.17 8.05
N LEU A 267 -3.28 16.27 8.58
CA LEU A 267 -4.07 15.35 7.75
C LEU A 267 -5.17 16.13 7.03
N VAL A 268 -5.21 16.04 5.71
CA VAL A 268 -6.26 16.69 4.92
C VAL A 268 -7.62 16.01 5.15
N GLU A 269 -8.68 16.82 5.11
CA GLU A 269 -10.05 16.31 5.10
C GLU A 269 -10.35 15.60 3.78
N LEU A 270 -11.12 14.52 3.85
CA LEU A 270 -11.54 13.77 2.67
C LEU A 270 -12.90 14.30 2.19
N TYR A 271 -12.98 14.61 0.89
CA TYR A 271 -14.19 15.06 0.24
C TYR A 271 -14.63 14.09 -0.85
N SER A 272 -15.92 14.05 -1.13
CA SER A 272 -16.53 13.26 -2.18
C SER A 272 -17.49 14.10 -3.00
N LYS A 273 -17.64 13.71 -4.26
CA LYS A 273 -18.60 14.28 -5.20
C LYS A 273 -19.48 13.14 -5.70
N SER A 274 -20.80 13.28 -5.62
CA SER A 274 -21.72 12.22 -6.10
C SER A 274 -21.81 12.17 -7.62
N SER A 275 -21.56 13.30 -8.30
CA SER A 275 -21.37 13.42 -9.75
C SER A 275 -20.65 14.73 -10.07
N MET A 276 -20.15 14.91 -11.28
CA MET A 276 -19.36 16.11 -11.67
C MET A 276 -20.11 17.43 -11.53
N ASP A 277 -21.44 17.42 -11.54
CA ASP A 277 -22.26 18.64 -11.43
C ASP A 277 -22.73 18.93 -10.00
N LYS A 278 -22.38 18.08 -9.02
CA LYS A 278 -22.78 18.23 -7.61
C LYS A 278 -21.65 18.83 -6.79
N PRO A 279 -21.93 19.58 -5.72
CA PRO A 279 -20.88 20.19 -4.92
C PRO A 279 -20.00 19.15 -4.23
N LEU A 280 -18.75 19.51 -3.94
CA LEU A 280 -17.92 18.74 -3.01
C LEU A 280 -18.56 18.72 -1.63
N THR A 281 -18.64 17.53 -1.06
CA THR A 281 -19.17 17.29 0.29
C THR A 281 -18.14 16.56 1.10
N LEU A 282 -18.11 16.83 2.41
CA LEU A 282 -17.24 16.08 3.32
C LEU A 282 -17.61 14.59 3.24
N HIS A 283 -16.61 13.71 3.14
CA HIS A 283 -16.84 12.29 2.99
C HIS A 283 -17.62 11.75 4.21
N THR A 284 -18.77 11.13 3.95
CA THR A 284 -19.72 10.74 5.01
C THR A 284 -19.24 9.56 5.83
N ASN A 285 -18.42 8.68 5.23
CA ASN A 285 -17.84 7.59 5.98
C ASN A 285 -16.62 8.08 6.79
N GLU A 286 -16.82 8.15 8.11
CA GLU A 286 -15.84 8.62 9.08
C GLU A 286 -14.60 7.73 9.17
N THR A 287 -14.66 6.43 8.87
CA THR A 287 -13.47 5.57 8.92
C THR A 287 -12.46 5.91 7.82
N TYR A 288 -12.89 6.56 6.73
CA TYR A 288 -11.98 7.17 5.76
C TYR A 288 -11.45 8.53 6.19
N ARG A 289 -12.00 9.14 7.26
CA ARG A 289 -11.59 10.45 7.78
C ARG A 289 -10.87 10.38 9.12
N ILE A 290 -11.00 9.29 9.86
CA ILE A 290 -10.35 9.04 11.14
C ILE A 290 -9.37 7.88 10.94
N LEU A 291 -8.06 8.16 11.03
CA LEU A 291 -7.04 7.10 10.96
C LEU A 291 -6.88 6.43 12.32
N PRO A 292 -6.55 5.12 12.35
CA PRO A 292 -6.21 4.46 13.58
C PRO A 292 -4.95 5.12 14.16
N ARG A 293 -5.00 5.45 15.44
CA ARG A 293 -3.90 6.06 16.18
C ARG A 293 -2.94 4.99 16.72
N PRO A 294 -1.69 5.32 17.09
CA PRO A 294 -0.69 4.34 17.51
C PRO A 294 -1.12 3.46 18.70
N GLU A 295 -1.97 3.92 19.59
CA GLU A 295 -2.53 3.15 20.71
C GLU A 295 -3.60 2.14 20.27
N GLN A 296 -4.06 2.22 19.02
CA GLN A 296 -5.03 1.33 18.41
C GLN A 296 -4.34 0.27 17.53
N LYS A 297 -3.10 -0.17 17.88
CA LYS A 297 -2.36 -1.20 17.12
C LYS A 297 -3.17 -2.48 17.01
N ARG A 298 -3.79 -2.67 15.85
CA ARG A 298 -4.75 -3.75 15.61
C ARG A 298 -4.19 -4.78 14.65
N PHE A 299 -3.57 -4.31 13.57
CA PHE A 299 -3.35 -5.12 12.37
C PHE A 299 -1.98 -5.80 12.26
N PHE A 300 -0.90 -5.13 12.71
CA PHE A 300 0.48 -5.60 12.55
C PHE A 300 1.05 -6.00 13.91
N GLN A 301 0.65 -7.16 14.39
CA GLN A 301 1.18 -7.74 15.63
C GLN A 301 1.84 -9.07 15.28
N VAL A 302 3.11 -9.21 15.65
CA VAL A 302 3.83 -10.48 15.62
C VAL A 302 4.10 -10.82 17.07
N GLU A 303 3.49 -11.89 17.58
CA GLU A 303 3.89 -12.42 18.89
C GLU A 303 5.32 -12.96 18.74
N PRO A 304 6.22 -12.71 19.70
CA PRO A 304 7.49 -13.41 19.72
C PRO A 304 7.21 -14.91 19.91
N ASP A 305 7.67 -15.73 18.97
CA ASP A 305 7.75 -17.19 19.11
C ASP A 305 8.63 -17.60 20.31
#